data_AF-A0A317VQ99-F1
#
_entry.id   AF-A0A317VQ99-F1
#
_cell.length_a   1.000
_cell.length_b   1.000
_cell.length_c   1.000
_cell.angle_alpha   90.00
_cell.angle_beta   90.00
_cell.angle_gamma   90.00
#
_symmetry.space_group_name_H-M   'P 1'
#
loop_
_entity.id
_entity.type
_entity.pdbx_description
1 polymer ?
#
loop_
_entity_poly.entity_id
_entity_poly.type
_entity_poly.pdbx_seq_one_letter_code
_entity_poly.pdbx_strand_id
1 'polypeptide(L)'
;MMMVGSEWSLTGDHTSHIWHSDLHSVNIFVDPKTPSEILGIIDWQSTGLAPLYDHTIQPYLLDYDGPPLDLLERPDLTDIRSLYQDYPAPLGERKATSLYTKMSLVSLYRHLVHKKMPLLFKALEFRETVCFQLLLFARNLLVDGEATYLALSVDQQRKNWQDIPRFNHTDEKLPLCFSEEMLHQIEKDHEGATASIELMREIQEMIGPRYFYTDGMVTHDEYDEVSRIIPRVKEEFICKYARDEDEITELEGVWSFD
;
A
#
# COMPACT_ATOMS: atom_id res chain seq x y z
N MET A 1 9.89 22.27 -7.30
CA MET A 1 9.43 23.03 -8.48
C MET A 1 8.30 22.22 -9.09
N MET A 2 7.06 22.50 -8.68
CA MET A 2 5.87 21.84 -9.20
C MET A 2 5.73 22.18 -10.68
N MET A 3 5.81 21.18 -11.55
CA MET A 3 5.45 21.30 -12.96
C MET A 3 3.91 21.36 -13.03
N VAL A 4 3.38 22.56 -12.83
CA VAL A 4 2.02 22.90 -13.22
C VAL A 4 2.03 23.06 -14.74
N GLY A 5 1.33 22.16 -15.45
CA GLY A 5 1.04 22.31 -16.87
C GLY A 5 1.87 21.45 -17.81
N SER A 6 1.66 20.13 -17.78
CA SER A 6 1.72 19.36 -19.02
C SER A 6 0.36 18.75 -19.27
N GLU A 7 -0.31 19.23 -20.32
CA GLU A 7 -1.45 18.53 -20.91
C GLU A 7 -1.06 17.07 -21.10
N TRP A 8 -1.81 16.16 -20.49
CA TRP A 8 -1.73 14.73 -20.78
C TRP A 8 -2.16 14.55 -22.25
N SER A 9 -1.20 14.59 -23.18
CA SER A 9 -1.47 14.28 -24.58
C SER A 9 -1.78 12.79 -24.70
N LEU A 10 -3.06 12.47 -24.88
CA LEU A 10 -3.70 11.15 -24.89
C LEU A 10 -3.18 10.13 -25.94
N THR A 11 -2.01 10.32 -26.56
CA THR A 11 -1.59 9.50 -27.70
C THR A 11 -0.50 8.47 -27.40
N GLY A 12 0.13 8.49 -26.22
CA GLY A 12 1.17 7.52 -25.81
C GLY A 12 0.82 6.63 -24.60
N ASP A 13 0.06 7.16 -23.64
CA ASP A 13 -0.07 6.57 -22.29
C ASP A 13 -1.19 5.51 -22.14
N HIS A 14 -1.92 5.20 -23.22
CA HIS A 14 -2.97 4.17 -23.24
C HIS A 14 -2.57 2.89 -23.97
N THR A 15 -1.30 2.78 -24.36
CA THR A 15 -0.80 1.60 -25.05
C THR A 15 -0.65 0.44 -24.06
N SER A 16 -1.16 -0.74 -24.41
CA SER A 16 -1.01 -1.93 -23.55
C SER A 16 0.43 -2.42 -23.53
N HIS A 17 0.92 -2.71 -22.34
CA HIS A 17 2.26 -3.21 -22.08
C HIS A 17 2.17 -4.60 -21.44
N ILE A 18 3.22 -5.39 -21.62
CA ILE A 18 3.39 -6.67 -20.92
C ILE A 18 4.35 -6.40 -19.77
N TRP A 19 3.99 -6.83 -18.56
CA TRP A 19 4.81 -6.61 -17.37
C TRP A 19 4.77 -7.80 -16.41
N HIS A 20 5.91 -8.10 -15.79
CA HIS A 20 5.98 -9.08 -14.71
C HIS A 20 5.58 -8.43 -13.39
N SER A 21 4.28 -8.33 -13.13
CA SER A 21 3.73 -7.61 -11.97
C SER A 21 4.05 -8.26 -10.61
N ASP A 22 4.52 -9.52 -10.59
CA ASP A 22 4.82 -10.26 -9.36
C ASP A 22 6.33 -10.60 -9.22
N LEU A 23 7.19 -9.63 -9.51
CA LEU A 23 8.63 -9.84 -9.50
C LEU A 23 9.21 -9.73 -8.07
N HIS A 24 9.27 -10.85 -7.36
CA HIS A 24 9.95 -11.01 -6.07
C HIS A 24 11.12 -12.00 -6.14
N SER A 25 11.93 -12.10 -5.08
CA SER A 25 13.17 -12.90 -5.06
C SER A 25 12.97 -14.38 -5.41
N VAL A 26 11.86 -14.99 -4.98
CA VAL A 26 11.54 -16.41 -5.29
C VAL A 26 11.29 -16.65 -6.79
N ASN A 27 10.99 -15.60 -7.57
CA ASN A 27 10.74 -15.68 -9.01
C ASN A 27 12.00 -15.43 -9.85
N ILE A 28 13.17 -15.29 -9.21
CA ILE A 28 14.45 -14.99 -9.86
C ILE A 28 15.48 -16.09 -9.55
N PHE A 29 15.95 -16.78 -10.59
CA PHE A 29 17.07 -17.72 -10.48
C PHE A 29 18.38 -17.00 -10.76
N VAL A 30 19.38 -17.21 -9.91
CA VAL A 30 20.73 -16.65 -10.04
C VAL A 30 21.78 -17.75 -10.10
N ASP A 31 22.95 -17.48 -10.68
CA ASP A 31 24.07 -18.43 -10.70
C ASP A 31 24.63 -18.60 -9.28
N PRO A 32 24.64 -19.83 -8.71
CA PRO A 32 25.22 -20.06 -7.38
C PRO A 32 26.72 -19.74 -7.32
N LYS A 33 27.44 -19.77 -8.45
CA LYS A 33 28.86 -19.37 -8.52
C LYS A 33 29.03 -17.86 -8.65
N THR A 34 28.04 -17.19 -9.24
CA THR A 34 28.05 -15.76 -9.54
C THR A 34 26.68 -15.15 -9.21
N PRO A 35 26.33 -14.90 -7.94
CA PRO A 35 24.97 -14.53 -7.54
C PRO A 35 24.42 -13.22 -8.14
N SER A 36 25.27 -12.41 -8.76
CA SER A 36 24.87 -11.21 -9.53
C SER A 36 24.36 -11.52 -10.93
N GLU A 37 24.57 -12.75 -11.43
CA GLU A 37 24.10 -13.19 -12.75
C GLU A 37 22.71 -13.83 -12.62
N ILE A 38 21.73 -13.25 -13.31
CA ILE A 38 20.37 -13.79 -13.39
C ILE A 38 20.34 -14.86 -14.49
N LEU A 39 19.99 -16.09 -14.10
CA LEU A 39 19.84 -17.23 -15.01
C LEU A 39 18.43 -17.34 -15.60
N GLY A 40 17.42 -16.83 -14.90
CA GLY A 40 16.03 -16.89 -15.38
C GLY A 40 15.05 -16.16 -14.47
N ILE A 41 13.93 -15.77 -15.07
CA ILE A 41 12.75 -15.21 -14.38
C ILE A 41 11.59 -16.15 -14.70
N ILE A 42 10.91 -16.65 -13.66
CA ILE A 42 9.78 -17.57 -13.77
C ILE A 42 8.48 -16.90 -13.34
N ASP A 43 7.39 -17.66 -13.34
CA ASP A 43 6.07 -17.24 -12.82
C ASP A 43 5.35 -16.14 -13.63
N TRP A 44 5.42 -16.25 -14.96
CA TRP A 44 4.74 -15.34 -15.90
C TRP A 44 3.22 -15.55 -16.03
N GLN A 45 2.61 -16.45 -15.24
CA GLN A 45 1.20 -16.83 -15.41
C GLN A 45 0.21 -15.72 -15.05
N SER A 46 0.64 -14.77 -14.21
CA SER A 46 -0.15 -13.59 -13.80
C SER A 46 0.12 -12.36 -14.68
N THR A 47 0.87 -12.50 -15.77
CA THR A 47 1.18 -11.39 -16.67
C THR A 47 -0.03 -11.00 -17.53
N GLY A 48 -0.42 -9.73 -17.46
CA GLY A 48 -1.52 -9.15 -18.24
C GLY A 48 -1.06 -8.04 -19.19
N LEU A 49 -1.93 -7.71 -20.14
CA LEU A 49 -1.81 -6.52 -20.99
C LEU A 49 -2.57 -5.35 -20.36
N ALA A 50 -1.86 -4.31 -19.91
CA ALA A 50 -2.49 -3.14 -19.30
C ALA A 50 -1.70 -1.85 -19.60
N PRO A 51 -2.26 -0.65 -19.35
CA PRO A 51 -1.48 0.58 -19.36
C PRO A 51 -0.34 0.53 -18.34
N LEU A 52 0.76 1.23 -18.60
CA LEU A 52 1.95 1.23 -17.73
C LEU A 52 1.65 1.53 -16.25
N TYR A 53 0.76 2.48 -15.97
CA TYR A 53 0.43 2.89 -14.61
C TYR A 53 -0.33 1.81 -13.82
N ASP A 54 -0.94 0.84 -14.49
CA ASP A 54 -1.69 -0.27 -13.86
C ASP A 54 -0.75 -1.39 -13.40
N HIS A 55 0.45 -1.46 -13.96
CA HIS A 55 1.45 -2.46 -13.60
C HIS A 55 2.20 -2.12 -12.30
N THR A 56 2.76 -3.17 -11.68
CA THR A 56 3.68 -3.06 -10.54
C THR A 56 5.04 -2.54 -11.01
N ILE A 57 5.14 -1.22 -11.27
CA ILE A 57 6.35 -0.60 -11.82
C ILE A 57 7.57 -0.76 -10.90
N GLN A 58 7.39 -0.59 -9.58
CA GLN A 58 8.43 -0.91 -8.60
C GLN A 58 8.29 -2.38 -8.22
N PRO A 59 9.22 -3.27 -8.60
CA PRO A 59 9.08 -4.70 -8.31
C PRO A 59 9.13 -4.98 -6.81
N TYR A 60 8.37 -5.98 -6.35
CA TYR A 60 8.31 -6.40 -4.94
C TYR A 60 9.66 -6.78 -4.34
N LEU A 61 10.64 -7.15 -5.17
CA LEU A 61 12.04 -7.32 -4.74
C LEU A 61 12.63 -6.08 -4.03
N LEU A 62 12.13 -4.89 -4.34
CA LEU A 62 12.59 -3.62 -3.78
C LEU A 62 11.76 -3.16 -2.57
N ASP A 63 10.79 -3.95 -2.13
CA ASP A 63 9.97 -3.58 -0.97
C ASP A 63 10.78 -3.49 0.31
N TYR A 64 10.36 -2.55 1.14
CA TYR A 64 10.99 -2.28 2.43
C TYR A 64 9.92 -1.86 3.44
N ASP A 65 10.20 -2.16 4.70
CA ASP A 65 9.36 -1.76 5.83
C ASP A 65 10.02 -0.54 6.50
N GLY A 66 9.50 0.65 6.19
CA GLY A 66 10.05 1.93 6.61
C GLY A 66 9.25 3.12 6.07
N PRO A 67 9.68 4.36 6.37
CA PRO A 67 8.96 5.55 5.95
C PRO A 67 8.86 5.66 4.42
N PRO A 68 7.76 6.25 3.89
CA PRO A 68 7.64 6.49 2.46
C PRO A 68 8.77 7.42 1.98
N LEU A 69 9.14 7.25 0.72
CA LEU A 69 10.17 8.03 0.05
C LEU A 69 9.57 8.70 -1.18
N ASP A 70 9.77 10.00 -1.35
CA ASP A 70 9.34 10.68 -2.58
C ASP A 70 10.09 10.10 -3.81
N LEU A 71 9.52 10.29 -5.02
CA LEU A 71 9.99 9.61 -6.24
C LEU A 71 11.51 9.75 -6.52
N LEU A 72 12.10 10.90 -6.22
CA LEU A 72 13.54 11.16 -6.43
C LEU A 72 14.28 11.52 -5.15
N GLU A 73 13.66 11.32 -4.00
CA GLU A 73 14.32 11.54 -2.72
C GLU A 73 15.38 10.47 -2.47
N ARG A 74 16.37 10.82 -1.63
CA ARG A 74 17.40 9.90 -1.17
C ARG A 74 17.21 9.71 0.33
N PRO A 75 17.27 8.46 0.83
CA PRO A 75 17.16 8.22 2.26
C PRO A 75 18.32 8.87 3.01
N ASP A 76 18.03 9.41 4.19
CA ASP A 76 19.04 9.88 5.13
C ASP A 76 19.33 8.81 6.20
N LEU A 77 20.60 8.49 6.40
CA LEU A 77 21.00 7.46 7.36
C LEU A 77 20.78 7.90 8.82
N THR A 78 20.85 9.20 9.10
CA THR A 78 20.65 9.76 10.44
C THR A 78 19.18 9.62 10.84
N ASP A 79 18.27 9.99 9.93
CA ASP A 79 16.83 9.84 10.14
C ASP A 79 16.45 8.37 10.34
N ILE A 80 17.00 7.46 9.53
CA ILE A 80 16.75 6.02 9.68
C ILE A 80 17.32 5.46 10.98
N ARG A 81 18.51 5.91 11.41
CA ARG A 81 19.07 5.51 12.72
C ARG A 81 18.17 5.96 13.86
N SER A 82 17.46 7.08 13.71
CA SER A 82 16.54 7.57 14.75
C SER A 82 15.40 6.58 15.05
N LEU A 83 14.96 5.81 14.05
CA LEU A 83 13.90 4.79 14.19
C LEU A 83 14.30 3.60 15.07
N TYR A 84 15.60 3.40 15.31
CA TYR A 84 16.12 2.23 16.03
C TYR A 84 16.92 2.61 17.28
N GLN A 85 16.75 3.82 17.82
CA GLN A 85 17.48 4.30 19.00
C GLN A 85 17.22 3.45 20.25
N ASP A 86 16.02 2.90 20.38
CA ASP A 86 15.62 2.08 21.53
C ASP A 86 16.14 0.63 21.45
N TYR A 87 16.72 0.22 20.32
CA TYR A 87 17.26 -1.11 20.14
C TYR A 87 18.69 -1.22 20.68
N PRO A 88 19.07 -2.33 21.35
CA PRO A 88 20.42 -2.51 21.85
C PRO A 88 21.42 -2.61 20.69
N ALA A 89 22.62 -2.04 20.87
CA ALA A 89 23.73 -2.29 19.95
C ALA A 89 24.23 -3.74 20.10
N PRO A 90 24.53 -4.47 19.00
CA PRO A 90 24.63 -4.02 17.61
C PRO A 90 23.34 -4.20 16.78
N LEU A 91 22.22 -4.62 17.38
CA LEU A 91 20.99 -4.93 16.66
C LEU A 91 20.39 -3.69 15.98
N GLY A 92 20.30 -2.57 16.70
CA GLY A 92 19.75 -1.31 16.15
C GLY A 92 20.52 -0.84 14.90
N GLU A 93 21.86 -0.84 14.97
CA GLU A 93 22.71 -0.44 13.84
C GLU A 93 22.58 -1.39 12.63
N ARG A 94 22.44 -2.71 12.87
CA ARG A 94 22.19 -3.68 11.80
C ARG A 94 20.84 -3.44 11.13
N LYS A 95 19.78 -3.18 11.90
CA LYS A 95 18.45 -2.85 11.36
C LYS A 95 18.49 -1.54 10.56
N ALA A 96 19.10 -0.49 11.10
CA ALA A 96 19.24 0.80 10.42
C ALA A 96 20.01 0.67 9.09
N THR A 97 21.15 -0.04 9.10
CA THR A 97 21.95 -0.28 7.90
C THR A 97 21.20 -1.08 6.84
N SER A 98 20.47 -2.12 7.28
CA SER A 98 19.63 -2.93 6.39
C SER A 98 18.53 -2.09 5.74
N LEU A 99 17.79 -1.29 6.53
CA LEU A 99 16.72 -0.44 6.02
C LEU A 99 17.27 0.64 5.07
N TYR A 100 18.34 1.34 5.45
CA TYR A 100 19.01 2.33 4.61
C TYR A 100 19.45 1.74 3.26
N THR A 101 19.99 0.52 3.26
CA THR A 101 20.40 -0.16 2.04
C THR A 101 19.20 -0.43 1.13
N LYS A 102 18.09 -0.97 1.66
CA LYS A 102 16.87 -1.22 0.88
C LYS A 102 16.27 0.06 0.30
N MET A 103 16.13 1.11 1.11
CA MET A 103 15.62 2.41 0.65
C MET A 103 16.55 3.03 -0.40
N SER A 104 17.87 2.86 -0.26
CA SER A 104 18.84 3.35 -1.25
C SER A 104 18.72 2.63 -2.58
N LEU A 105 18.39 1.33 -2.58
CA LEU A 105 18.13 0.57 -3.81
C LEU A 105 16.87 1.06 -4.52
N VAL A 106 15.79 1.35 -3.79
CA VAL A 106 14.57 1.97 -4.34
C VAL A 106 14.88 3.33 -4.95
N SER A 107 15.58 4.19 -4.20
CA SER A 107 15.99 5.52 -4.68
C SER A 107 16.83 5.39 -5.96
N LEU A 108 17.83 4.51 -5.98
CA LEU A 108 18.65 4.24 -7.16
C LEU A 108 17.81 3.75 -8.36
N TYR A 109 16.90 2.80 -8.13
CA TYR A 109 16.00 2.29 -9.16
C TYR A 109 15.18 3.41 -9.80
N ARG A 110 14.53 4.26 -8.99
CA ARG A 110 13.72 5.38 -9.48
C ARG A 110 14.56 6.41 -10.24
N HIS A 111 15.77 6.70 -9.79
CA HIS A 111 16.70 7.58 -10.52
C HIS A 111 17.15 6.98 -11.86
N LEU A 112 17.38 5.67 -11.93
CA LEU A 112 17.71 4.98 -13.17
C LEU A 112 16.53 4.99 -14.15
N VAL A 113 15.33 4.70 -13.66
CA VAL A 113 14.08 4.79 -14.43
C VAL A 113 13.87 6.21 -14.96
N HIS A 114 14.02 7.23 -14.12
CA HIS A 114 13.95 8.63 -14.52
C HIS A 114 14.91 8.97 -15.66
N LYS A 115 16.16 8.50 -15.57
CA LYS A 115 17.21 8.80 -16.54
C LYS A 115 17.10 8.01 -17.84
N LYS A 116 16.60 6.78 -17.80
CA LYS A 116 16.67 5.81 -18.90
C LYS A 116 15.32 5.48 -19.54
N MET A 117 14.23 5.64 -18.80
CA MET A 117 12.89 5.18 -19.17
C MET A 117 11.85 6.28 -18.86
N PRO A 118 11.87 7.41 -19.58
CA PRO A 118 11.04 8.57 -19.26
C PRO A 118 9.53 8.27 -19.27
N LEU A 119 9.06 7.37 -20.14
CA LEU A 119 7.65 6.94 -20.16
C LEU A 119 7.27 6.18 -18.88
N LEU A 120 8.14 5.29 -18.40
CA LEU A 120 7.91 4.55 -17.16
C LEU A 120 7.95 5.49 -15.94
N PHE A 121 8.84 6.49 -15.98
CA PHE A 121 8.89 7.50 -14.92
C PHE A 121 7.64 8.38 -14.89
N LYS A 122 7.10 8.78 -16.05
CA LYS A 122 5.82 9.49 -16.12
C LYS A 122 4.66 8.68 -15.53
N ALA A 123 4.67 7.35 -15.72
CA ALA A 123 3.68 6.49 -15.09
C ALA A 123 3.84 6.47 -13.56
N LEU A 124 5.06 6.54 -13.02
CA LEU A 124 5.28 6.75 -11.58
C LEU A 124 4.78 8.12 -11.12
N GLU A 125 5.04 9.19 -11.86
CA GLU A 125 4.52 10.54 -11.54
C GLU A 125 3.00 10.57 -11.56
N PHE A 126 2.35 9.89 -12.51
CA PHE A 126 0.89 9.77 -12.56
C PHE A 126 0.34 9.09 -11.30
N ARG A 127 1.04 8.07 -10.77
CA ARG A 127 0.62 7.35 -9.57
C ARG A 127 0.59 8.19 -8.30
N GLU A 128 1.32 9.30 -8.28
CA GLU A 128 1.29 10.29 -7.19
C GLU A 128 0.09 11.26 -7.29
N THR A 129 -0.76 11.14 -8.32
CA THR A 129 -1.89 12.05 -8.54
C THR A 129 -3.20 11.51 -7.95
N VAL A 130 -4.09 12.43 -7.57
CA VAL A 130 -5.47 12.11 -7.16
C VAL A 130 -6.23 11.35 -8.25
N CYS A 131 -5.99 11.66 -9.52
CA CYS A 131 -6.62 10.95 -10.64
C CYS A 131 -6.30 9.45 -10.61
N PHE A 132 -5.04 9.10 -10.31
CA PHE A 132 -4.66 7.70 -10.15
C PHE A 132 -5.25 7.10 -8.87
N GLN A 133 -5.27 7.83 -7.75
CA GLN A 133 -5.88 7.32 -6.51
C GLN A 133 -7.36 6.98 -6.70
N LEU A 134 -8.13 7.81 -7.41
CA LEU A 134 -9.52 7.51 -7.75
C LEU A 134 -9.64 6.25 -8.61
N LEU A 135 -8.75 6.04 -9.59
CA LEU A 135 -8.72 4.80 -10.38
C LEU A 135 -8.37 3.57 -9.52
N LEU A 136 -7.36 3.70 -8.66
CA LEU A 136 -6.88 2.63 -7.79
C LEU A 136 -7.96 2.18 -6.81
N PHE A 137 -8.59 3.11 -6.09
CA PHE A 137 -9.64 2.77 -5.13
C PHE A 137 -10.90 2.24 -5.81
N ALA A 138 -11.25 2.74 -7.00
CA ALA A 138 -12.34 2.13 -7.78
C ALA A 138 -12.04 0.67 -8.13
N ARG A 139 -10.78 0.33 -8.46
CA ARG A 139 -10.34 -1.04 -8.74
C ARG A 139 -10.39 -1.93 -7.50
N ASN A 140 -10.06 -1.35 -6.35
CA ASN A 140 -10.00 -2.07 -5.08
C ASN A 140 -11.28 -1.95 -4.25
N LEU A 141 -12.38 -1.44 -4.80
CA LEU A 141 -13.61 -1.13 -4.05
C LEU A 141 -14.15 -2.32 -3.23
N LEU A 142 -14.03 -3.53 -3.77
CA LEU A 142 -14.48 -4.76 -3.11
C LEU A 142 -13.52 -5.28 -2.03
N VAL A 143 -12.29 -4.76 -1.99
CA VAL A 143 -11.23 -5.13 -1.03
C VAL A 143 -11.12 -4.06 0.05
N ASP A 144 -10.96 -2.80 -0.35
CA ASP A 144 -10.74 -1.66 0.54
C ASP A 144 -12.05 -1.08 1.11
N GLY A 145 -13.19 -1.46 0.51
CA GLY A 145 -14.52 -0.96 0.88
C GLY A 145 -14.86 0.40 0.27
N GLU A 146 -16.16 0.72 0.27
CA GLU A 146 -16.69 1.94 -0.35
C GLU A 146 -16.38 3.22 0.46
N ALA A 147 -16.30 3.12 1.78
CA ALA A 147 -16.13 4.28 2.67
C ALA A 147 -14.89 5.13 2.32
N THR A 148 -13.75 4.48 2.05
CA THR A 148 -12.50 5.17 1.68
C THR A 148 -12.62 5.88 0.33
N TYR A 149 -13.26 5.24 -0.66
CA TYR A 149 -13.47 5.84 -1.98
C TYR A 149 -14.41 7.06 -1.92
N LEU A 150 -15.50 6.95 -1.16
CA LEU A 150 -16.44 8.06 -0.97
C LEU A 150 -15.81 9.22 -0.20
N ALA A 151 -15.00 8.94 0.83
CA ALA A 151 -14.26 9.97 1.56
C ALA A 151 -13.32 10.76 0.64
N LEU A 152 -12.58 10.07 -0.25
CA LEU A 152 -11.74 10.74 -1.25
C LEU A 152 -12.58 11.59 -2.20
N SER A 153 -13.73 11.10 -2.64
CA SER A 153 -14.66 11.84 -3.51
C SER A 153 -15.21 13.09 -2.82
N VAL A 154 -15.50 13.01 -1.52
CA VAL A 154 -15.93 14.14 -0.69
C VAL A 154 -14.83 15.19 -0.53
N ASP A 155 -13.58 14.78 -0.27
CA ASP A 155 -12.43 15.69 -0.24
C ASP A 155 -12.28 16.44 -1.57
N GLN A 156 -12.44 15.73 -2.70
CA GLN A 156 -12.41 16.34 -4.02
C GLN A 156 -13.56 17.31 -4.25
N GLN A 157 -14.78 16.98 -3.84
CA GLN A 157 -15.90 17.94 -3.89
C GLN A 157 -15.61 19.20 -3.07
N ARG A 158 -15.06 19.06 -1.86
CA ARG A 158 -14.72 20.20 -0.97
C ARG A 158 -13.66 21.10 -1.57
N LYS A 159 -12.71 20.51 -2.29
CA LYS A 159 -11.69 21.24 -3.08
C LYS A 159 -12.20 21.72 -4.44
N ASN A 160 -13.50 21.59 -4.72
CA ASN A 160 -14.10 21.92 -6.01
C ASN A 160 -13.38 21.26 -7.20
N TRP A 161 -12.94 20.01 -6.99
CA TRP A 161 -12.26 19.17 -7.99
C TRP A 161 -10.98 19.79 -8.59
N GLN A 162 -10.32 20.70 -7.87
CA GLN A 162 -9.14 21.43 -8.34
C GLN A 162 -7.93 20.53 -8.66
N ASP A 163 -7.87 19.34 -8.04
CA ASP A 163 -6.78 18.38 -8.25
C ASP A 163 -6.97 17.54 -9.53
N ILE A 164 -8.10 17.70 -10.22
CA ILE A 164 -8.37 17.05 -11.51
C ILE A 164 -8.29 18.09 -12.63
N PRO A 165 -7.20 18.08 -13.44
CA PRO A 165 -6.93 19.12 -14.43
C PRO A 165 -8.08 19.42 -15.39
N ARG A 166 -8.89 18.40 -15.72
CA ARG A 166 -10.04 18.54 -16.61
C ARG A 166 -11.07 19.55 -16.09
N PHE A 167 -11.23 19.69 -14.78
CA PHE A 167 -12.24 20.57 -14.18
C PHE A 167 -11.71 21.97 -13.84
N ASN A 168 -10.40 22.23 -14.01
CA ASN A 168 -9.79 23.52 -13.67
C ASN A 168 -10.10 24.65 -14.67
N HIS A 169 -10.62 24.32 -15.85
CA HIS A 169 -10.76 25.26 -16.97
C HIS A 169 -12.12 25.22 -17.67
N THR A 170 -13.12 24.59 -17.06
CA THR A 170 -14.42 24.35 -17.69
C THR A 170 -15.57 24.69 -16.74
N ASP A 171 -16.61 25.36 -17.25
CA ASP A 171 -17.92 25.48 -16.57
C ASP A 171 -18.73 24.16 -16.61
N GLU A 172 -18.06 23.02 -16.80
CA GLU A 172 -18.70 21.70 -16.78
C GLU A 172 -19.26 21.41 -15.39
N LYS A 173 -20.41 20.72 -15.33
CA LYS A 173 -20.98 20.28 -14.07
C LYS A 173 -20.00 19.33 -13.39
N LEU A 174 -19.76 19.56 -12.10
CA LEU A 174 -18.97 18.66 -11.27
C LEU A 174 -19.53 17.23 -11.36
N PRO A 175 -18.66 16.21 -11.42
CA PRO A 175 -19.07 14.84 -11.71
C PRO A 175 -19.95 14.24 -10.60
N LEU A 176 -19.68 14.61 -9.34
CA LEU A 176 -20.45 14.20 -8.17
C LEU A 176 -20.70 15.42 -7.27
N CYS A 177 -21.92 15.49 -6.74
CA CYS A 177 -22.34 16.47 -5.73
C CYS A 177 -23.14 15.75 -4.64
N PHE A 178 -22.56 15.60 -3.45
CA PHE A 178 -23.19 15.05 -2.26
C PHE A 178 -23.98 16.14 -1.51
N SER A 179 -25.15 15.77 -0.97
CA SER A 179 -25.90 16.63 -0.05
C SER A 179 -25.20 16.71 1.31
N GLU A 180 -25.53 17.71 2.13
CA GLU A 180 -25.01 17.82 3.51
C GLU A 180 -25.26 16.56 4.35
N GLU A 181 -26.41 15.91 4.16
CA GLU A 181 -26.73 14.65 4.85
C GLU A 181 -25.83 13.50 4.39
N MET A 182 -25.56 13.39 3.08
CA MET A 182 -24.62 12.41 2.55
C MET A 182 -23.18 12.69 3.02
N LEU A 183 -22.77 13.95 3.07
CA LEU A 183 -21.44 14.33 3.56
C LEU A 183 -21.24 13.85 5.00
N HIS A 184 -22.21 14.12 5.88
CA HIS A 184 -22.13 13.68 7.27
C HIS A 184 -22.09 12.15 7.41
N GLN A 185 -22.89 11.43 6.61
CA GLN A 185 -22.91 9.98 6.63
C GLN A 185 -21.59 9.38 6.12
N ILE A 186 -21.04 9.89 5.02
CA ILE A 186 -19.75 9.43 4.46
C ILE A 186 -18.62 9.67 5.46
N GLU A 187 -18.59 10.82 6.14
CA GLU A 187 -17.59 11.09 7.19
C GLU A 187 -17.69 10.09 8.33
N LYS A 188 -18.90 9.84 8.83
CA LYS A 188 -19.14 8.87 9.89
C LYS A 188 -18.68 7.47 9.49
N ASP A 189 -19.01 7.04 8.27
CA ASP A 189 -18.63 5.71 7.77
C ASP A 189 -17.11 5.60 7.56
N HIS A 190 -16.46 6.67 7.09
CA HIS A 190 -15.01 6.73 6.94
C HIS A 190 -14.27 6.70 8.29
N GLU A 191 -14.75 7.44 9.28
CA GLU A 191 -14.24 7.41 10.66
C GLU A 191 -14.38 6.01 11.25
N GLY A 192 -15.55 5.38 11.09
CA GLY A 192 -15.81 4.01 11.54
C GLY A 192 -14.89 2.98 10.87
N ALA A 193 -14.70 3.09 9.55
CA ALA A 193 -13.78 2.22 8.80
C ALA A 193 -12.32 2.40 9.27
N THR A 194 -11.87 3.64 9.46
CA THR A 194 -10.53 3.95 9.96
C THR A 194 -10.30 3.36 11.35
N ALA A 195 -11.25 3.57 12.28
CA ALA A 195 -11.18 2.99 13.61
C ALA A 195 -11.14 1.45 13.57
N SER A 196 -11.92 0.83 12.68
CA SER A 196 -11.93 -0.63 12.52
C SER A 196 -10.58 -1.17 12.01
N ILE A 197 -9.93 -0.46 11.08
CA ILE A 197 -8.58 -0.81 10.60
C ILE A 197 -7.56 -0.73 11.74
N GLU A 198 -7.64 0.28 12.60
CA GLU A 198 -6.76 0.41 13.76
C GLU A 198 -6.96 -0.72 14.78
N LEU A 199 -8.21 -1.12 15.03
CA LEU A 199 -8.53 -2.28 15.87
C LEU A 199 -7.96 -3.57 15.29
N MET A 200 -8.10 -3.79 13.98
CA MET A 200 -7.51 -4.96 13.31
C MET A 200 -5.98 -4.96 13.38
N ARG A 201 -5.33 -3.79 13.26
CA ARG A 201 -3.88 -3.67 13.46
C ARG A 201 -3.48 -4.06 14.89
N GLU A 202 -4.23 -3.64 15.90
CA GLU A 202 -3.97 -4.03 17.28
C GLU A 202 -4.10 -5.55 17.48
N ILE A 203 -5.13 -6.18 16.90
CA ILE A 203 -5.28 -7.65 16.90
C ILE A 203 -4.06 -8.31 16.26
N GLN A 204 -3.57 -7.79 15.14
CA GLN A 204 -2.37 -8.31 14.48
C GLN A 204 -1.12 -8.21 15.37
N GLU A 205 -0.95 -7.09 16.06
CA GLU A 205 0.16 -6.89 17.02
C GLU A 205 0.08 -7.86 18.21
N MET A 206 -1.13 -8.08 18.75
CA MET A 206 -1.36 -9.01 19.86
C MET A 206 -1.08 -10.47 19.49
N ILE A 207 -1.48 -10.91 18.30
CA ILE A 207 -1.17 -12.25 17.79
C ILE A 207 0.33 -12.38 17.49
N GLY A 208 0.92 -11.33 16.92
CA GLY A 208 2.31 -11.27 16.54
C GLY A 208 2.46 -11.11 15.03
N PRO A 209 3.13 -10.04 14.55
CA PRO A 209 3.27 -9.76 13.11
C PRO A 209 3.91 -10.89 12.30
N ARG A 210 4.70 -11.76 12.94
CA ARG A 210 5.34 -12.91 12.30
C ARG A 210 4.36 -13.96 11.75
N TYR A 211 3.12 -13.99 12.24
CA TYR A 211 2.13 -14.99 11.85
C TYR A 211 1.14 -14.50 10.78
N PHE A 212 1.20 -13.22 10.41
CA PHE A 212 0.37 -12.65 9.36
C PHE A 212 1.09 -12.72 8.02
N TYR A 213 1.11 -13.92 7.44
CA TYR A 213 1.52 -14.11 6.06
C TYR A 213 0.45 -13.61 5.10
N THR A 214 0.86 -13.21 3.90
CA THR A 214 0.01 -12.56 2.90
C THR A 214 -1.15 -13.45 2.42
N ASP A 215 -1.03 -14.76 2.56
CA ASP A 215 -2.06 -15.75 2.21
C ASP A 215 -2.93 -16.18 3.40
N GLY A 216 -2.70 -15.62 4.59
CA GLY A 216 -3.40 -15.99 5.81
C GLY A 216 -3.06 -17.40 6.34
N MET A 217 -2.02 -18.03 5.81
CA MET A 217 -1.59 -19.38 6.20
C MET A 217 -0.39 -19.31 7.14
N VAL A 218 -0.25 -20.29 8.02
CA VAL A 218 0.92 -20.45 8.89
C VAL A 218 1.62 -21.76 8.59
N THR A 219 2.92 -21.86 8.88
CA THR A 219 3.65 -23.10 8.66
C THR A 219 3.17 -24.20 9.63
N HIS A 220 3.42 -25.47 9.29
CA HIS A 220 3.06 -26.59 10.17
C HIS A 220 3.70 -26.46 11.56
N ASP A 221 4.94 -25.97 11.61
CA ASP A 221 5.68 -25.79 12.86
C ASP A 221 5.12 -24.65 13.73
N GLU A 222 4.43 -23.67 13.12
CA GLU A 222 3.80 -22.53 13.80
C GLU A 222 2.34 -22.77 14.19
N TYR A 223 1.67 -23.72 13.52
CA TYR A 223 0.24 -23.97 13.70
C TYR A 223 -0.17 -24.19 15.16
N ASP A 224 0.57 -25.02 15.89
CA ASP A 224 0.29 -25.32 17.30
C ASP A 224 0.46 -24.10 18.21
N GLU A 225 1.36 -23.19 17.85
CA GLU A 225 1.59 -21.95 18.60
C GLU A 225 0.46 -20.95 18.33
N VAL A 226 0.14 -20.73 17.05
CA VAL A 226 -0.91 -19.79 16.62
C VAL A 226 -2.30 -20.22 17.09
N SER A 227 -2.60 -21.52 17.04
CA SER A 227 -3.88 -22.08 17.52
C SER A 227 -4.10 -21.87 19.03
N ARG A 228 -3.04 -21.61 19.80
CA ARG A 228 -3.15 -21.24 21.22
C ARG A 228 -3.22 -19.72 21.43
N ILE A 229 -2.64 -18.94 20.53
CA ILE A 229 -2.60 -17.48 20.61
C ILE A 229 -3.94 -16.88 20.22
N ILE A 230 -4.54 -17.30 19.09
CA ILE A 230 -5.76 -16.69 18.55
C ILE A 230 -6.92 -16.65 19.57
N PRO A 231 -7.27 -17.76 20.25
CA PRO A 231 -8.36 -17.73 21.24
C PRO A 231 -8.08 -16.79 22.41
N ARG A 232 -6.82 -16.72 22.87
CA ARG A 232 -6.42 -15.81 23.95
C ARG A 232 -6.53 -14.35 23.51
N VAL A 233 -6.10 -14.02 22.29
CA VAL A 233 -6.22 -12.67 21.74
C VAL A 233 -7.68 -12.28 21.54
N LYS A 234 -8.54 -13.21 21.11
CA LYS A 234 -10.00 -13.02 21.05
C LYS A 234 -10.55 -12.61 22.41
N GLU A 235 -10.28 -13.41 23.45
CA GLU A 235 -10.75 -13.14 24.81
C GLU A 235 -10.25 -11.78 25.33
N GLU A 236 -8.97 -11.47 25.13
CA GLU A 236 -8.36 -10.20 25.55
C GLU A 236 -8.97 -9.01 24.81
N PHE A 237 -9.17 -9.12 23.49
CA PHE A 237 -9.80 -8.09 22.66
C PHE A 237 -11.24 -7.83 23.10
N ILE A 238 -12.06 -8.88 23.25
CA ILE A 238 -13.46 -8.75 23.68
C ILE A 238 -13.53 -8.12 25.07
N CYS A 239 -12.70 -8.57 26.01
CA CYS A 239 -12.65 -8.01 27.36
C CYS A 239 -12.26 -6.51 27.38
N LYS A 240 -11.44 -6.08 26.42
CA LYS A 240 -10.97 -4.69 26.32
C LYS A 240 -12.03 -3.77 25.72
N TYR A 241 -12.79 -4.23 24.73
CA TYR A 241 -13.65 -3.36 23.91
C TYR A 241 -15.14 -3.51 24.16
N ALA A 242 -15.62 -4.69 24.58
CA ALA A 242 -17.05 -4.87 24.85
C ALA A 242 -17.47 -4.15 26.13
N ARG A 243 -18.60 -3.45 26.07
CA ARG A 243 -19.14 -2.67 27.19
C ARG A 243 -20.24 -3.40 27.95
N ASP A 244 -20.89 -4.37 27.30
CA ASP A 244 -22.00 -5.14 27.83
C ASP A 244 -22.07 -6.55 27.22
N GLU A 245 -23.02 -7.37 27.70
CA GLU A 245 -23.20 -8.76 27.25
C GLU A 245 -23.68 -8.87 25.80
N ASP A 246 -24.37 -7.86 25.29
CA ASP A 246 -24.85 -7.83 23.90
C ASP A 246 -23.65 -7.62 22.95
N GLU A 247 -22.75 -6.68 23.27
CA GLU A 247 -21.51 -6.45 22.50
C GLU A 247 -20.54 -7.63 22.58
N ILE A 248 -20.45 -8.33 23.72
CA ILE A 248 -19.67 -9.57 23.81
C ILE A 248 -20.19 -10.58 22.79
N THR A 249 -21.51 -10.81 22.77
CA THR A 249 -22.14 -11.76 21.87
C THR A 249 -21.96 -11.37 20.40
N GLU A 250 -22.05 -10.08 20.09
CA GLU A 250 -21.81 -9.55 18.74
C GLU A 250 -20.36 -9.81 18.30
N LEU A 251 -19.38 -9.42 19.12
CA LEU A 251 -17.95 -9.60 18.83
C LEU A 251 -17.57 -11.09 18.70
N GLU A 252 -18.15 -11.96 19.53
CA GLU A 252 -17.97 -13.41 19.39
C GLU A 252 -18.53 -13.92 18.06
N GLY A 253 -19.68 -13.42 17.62
CA GLY A 253 -20.35 -13.85 16.40
C GLY A 253 -19.68 -13.38 15.10
N VAL A 254 -18.91 -12.28 15.14
CA VAL A 254 -18.20 -11.74 13.96
C VAL A 254 -16.72 -12.14 13.91
N TRP A 255 -16.21 -12.86 14.92
CA TRP A 255 -14.81 -13.27 14.97
C TRP A 255 -14.47 -14.22 13.81
N SER A 256 -13.53 -13.81 12.97
CA SER A 256 -13.28 -14.49 11.68
C SER A 256 -12.28 -15.66 11.76
N PHE A 257 -11.70 -15.93 12.93
CA PHE A 257 -10.61 -16.90 13.12
C PHE A 257 -10.98 -18.10 14.01
N ASP A 258 -12.27 -18.31 14.26
CA ASP A 258 -12.79 -19.49 14.96
C ASP A 258 -12.89 -20.73 14.05
#